data_AF-A0A7X4LM37-F1
#
_entry.id   AF-A0A7X4LM37-F1
#
_cell.length_a   1.000
_cell.length_b   1.000
_cell.length_c   1.000
_cell.angle_alpha   90.00
_cell.angle_beta   90.00
_cell.angle_gamma   90.00
#
_symmetry.space_group_name_H-M   'P 1'
#
loop_
_entity.id
_entity.type
_entity.pdbx_description
1 polymer ?
#
loop_
_entity_poly.entity_id
_entity_poly.type
_entity_poly.pdbx_seq_one_letter_code
_entity_poly.pdbx_strand_id
1 'polypeptide(L)'
;MKALRNLVITLGSLGLAACSSMTTTPQPKLATLEDPASIQPQPFILRGSVVAGSGVQTITPCGSQQQFRLQIPKSLQQSVESVEKAPYEPVYGELVGYLLPPSQTGYNGDYAARFVVTQINTLNGKEPNRCKFYPLSTRSFGATPETWSLQFTQPGLVLHSASGQQQTFTIKELKTSANTRHYTLDKGDLRLTAERCENKNAGAVYGWHAELKVADKNYLGCAVLGNSDASLEWAGVYYASSTQNQGFTVSMLLGDDHTAVTRYSYSNGDPDVVEKGFWQVLNTEQSQVIMTRHQQQYLVTQRIFGHDESTLIAKKEKVGNTIYPIANGGLVLYKDYHDSFGLEQKPQSKRLYSSSGKYEERVDQTLREYQATHRFSLEGHHYRWLTYDLNGDDNPELVVKTDICEHNSCTMLLFSNVNHQWKFNSKFSAMSPIQVSHMSNHGWRNLLVIEEGSKQWQQLQMKSGHYQLDKSPLATVPSPDVTLFSDDDTVNSGAKL
;
A
#
# COMPACT_ATOMS: atom_id res chain seq x y z
N MET A 1 26.32 -81.75 -10.86
CA MET A 1 26.15 -80.29 -11.03
C MET A 1 25.26 -79.77 -9.90
N LYS A 2 25.79 -78.82 -9.10
CA LYS A 2 25.16 -77.95 -8.07
C LYS A 2 24.37 -78.67 -6.96
N ALA A 3 24.95 -79.01 -5.79
CA ALA A 3 25.36 -78.15 -4.65
C ALA A 3 24.20 -77.25 -4.16
N LEU A 4 23.44 -77.69 -3.15
CA LEU A 4 23.59 -77.51 -1.69
C LEU A 4 23.10 -76.16 -1.14
N ARG A 5 22.28 -76.30 -0.09
CA ARG A 5 22.28 -75.55 1.19
C ARG A 5 21.32 -74.37 1.42
N ASN A 6 20.54 -74.62 2.47
CA ASN A 6 20.37 -73.83 3.68
C ASN A 6 19.30 -72.74 3.71
N LEU A 7 18.33 -73.02 4.59
CA LEU A 7 17.52 -72.05 5.32
C LEU A 7 18.41 -70.98 5.95
N VAL A 8 18.06 -69.72 5.70
CA VAL A 8 18.46 -68.58 6.52
C VAL A 8 17.19 -67.93 7.06
N ILE A 9 17.13 -67.90 8.38
CA ILE A 9 16.16 -67.22 9.23
C ILE A 9 16.20 -65.72 8.91
N THR A 10 15.09 -65.14 8.46
CA THR A 10 14.95 -63.70 8.29
C THR A 10 14.22 -63.11 9.50
N LEU A 11 14.98 -62.33 10.28
CA LEU A 11 14.51 -61.52 11.39
C LEU A 11 13.49 -60.48 10.89
N GLY A 12 12.36 -60.40 11.60
CA GLY A 12 11.38 -59.34 11.45
C GLY A 12 11.95 -57.99 11.88
N SER A 13 11.95 -57.04 10.94
CA SER A 13 12.23 -55.63 11.19
C SER A 13 10.90 -54.88 11.21
N LEU A 14 10.38 -54.60 12.40
CA LEU A 14 9.28 -53.65 12.61
C LEU A 14 9.80 -52.23 12.37
N GLY A 15 9.64 -51.72 11.16
CA GLY A 15 9.81 -50.31 10.85
C GLY A 15 8.59 -49.52 11.34
N LEU A 16 8.74 -48.78 12.43
CA LEU A 16 7.81 -47.73 12.84
C LEU A 16 7.85 -46.61 11.79
N ALA A 17 6.92 -46.63 10.84
CA ALA A 17 6.64 -45.50 9.97
C ALA A 17 5.89 -44.44 10.80
N ALA A 18 6.63 -43.53 11.44
CA ALA A 18 6.08 -42.29 11.95
C ALA A 18 5.65 -41.43 10.75
N CYS A 19 4.37 -41.50 10.40
CA CYS A 19 3.74 -40.55 9.49
C CYS A 19 3.82 -39.16 10.14
N SER A 20 4.80 -38.38 9.73
CA SER A 20 4.83 -36.94 9.99
C SER A 20 3.73 -36.32 9.13
N SER A 21 2.51 -36.25 9.66
CA SER A 21 1.43 -35.48 9.07
C SER A 21 1.80 -34.01 9.22
N MET A 22 2.55 -33.48 8.25
CA MET A 22 2.64 -32.05 8.06
C MET A 22 1.22 -31.58 7.75
N THR A 23 0.60 -30.91 8.71
CA THR A 23 -0.62 -30.13 8.46
C THR A 23 -0.25 -29.07 7.44
N THR A 24 -0.46 -29.36 6.16
CA THR A 24 -0.53 -28.36 5.11
C THR A 24 -1.68 -27.44 5.49
N THR A 25 -1.35 -26.26 6.00
CA THR A 25 -2.29 -25.15 6.10
C THR A 25 -2.91 -24.98 4.71
N PRO A 26 -4.24 -25.11 4.54
CA PRO A 26 -4.85 -24.97 3.23
C PRO A 26 -4.50 -23.58 2.68
N GLN A 27 -3.91 -23.54 1.47
CA GLN A 27 -3.66 -22.27 0.78
C GLN A 27 -4.98 -21.49 0.67
N PRO A 28 -4.97 -20.17 0.87
CA PRO A 28 -6.17 -19.36 0.72
C PRO A 28 -6.78 -19.57 -0.66
N LYS A 29 -8.06 -19.96 -0.73
CA LYS A 29 -8.76 -20.04 -2.02
C LYS A 29 -8.89 -18.63 -2.58
N LEU A 30 -8.27 -18.39 -3.74
CA LEU A 30 -8.39 -17.11 -4.45
C LEU A 30 -9.84 -16.83 -4.86
N ALA A 31 -10.26 -15.57 -4.71
CA ALA A 31 -11.54 -15.06 -5.13
C ALA A 31 -11.59 -14.91 -6.66
N THR A 32 -12.75 -15.18 -7.25
CA THR A 32 -12.98 -15.09 -8.71
C THR A 32 -14.35 -14.51 -9.01
N LEU A 33 -14.50 -13.87 -10.17
CA LEU A 33 -15.79 -13.30 -10.60
C LEU A 33 -16.82 -14.39 -10.95
N GLU A 34 -16.35 -15.57 -11.36
CA GLU A 34 -17.16 -16.74 -11.70
C GLU A 34 -17.74 -17.47 -10.48
N ASP A 35 -17.10 -17.35 -9.33
CA ASP A 35 -17.57 -17.88 -8.05
C ASP A 35 -17.84 -16.71 -7.09
N PRO A 36 -19.00 -16.03 -7.18
CA PRO A 36 -19.31 -14.89 -6.32
C PRO A 36 -19.25 -15.20 -4.83
N ALA A 37 -19.47 -16.46 -4.43
CA ALA A 37 -19.39 -16.87 -3.03
C ALA A 37 -17.94 -16.84 -2.49
N SER A 38 -16.94 -16.95 -3.38
CA SER A 38 -15.52 -16.78 -3.03
C SER A 38 -15.13 -15.34 -2.72
N ILE A 39 -15.94 -14.35 -3.11
CA ILE A 39 -15.64 -12.93 -2.94
C ILE A 39 -16.10 -12.50 -1.56
N GLN A 40 -15.21 -12.67 -0.57
CA GLN A 40 -15.44 -12.29 0.82
C GLN A 40 -14.49 -11.14 1.20
N PRO A 41 -14.98 -9.89 1.27
CA PRO A 41 -14.16 -8.76 1.71
C PRO A 41 -13.60 -8.97 3.11
N GLN A 42 -12.32 -8.63 3.31
CA GLN A 42 -11.74 -8.57 4.65
C GLN A 42 -12.20 -7.27 5.33
N PRO A 43 -12.72 -7.34 6.57
CA PRO A 43 -13.07 -6.14 7.30
C PRO A 43 -11.84 -5.29 7.57
N PHE A 44 -11.97 -3.98 7.38
CA PHE A 44 -10.94 -2.98 7.69
C PHE A 44 -11.49 -1.95 8.67
N ILE A 45 -10.60 -1.18 9.29
CA ILE A 45 -10.97 -0.12 10.23
C ILE A 45 -11.04 1.22 9.52
N LEU A 46 -12.19 1.88 9.61
CA LEU A 46 -12.41 3.23 9.11
C LEU A 46 -12.57 4.19 10.28
N ARG A 47 -11.76 5.23 10.30
CA ARG A 47 -11.79 6.28 11.33
C ARG A 47 -12.35 7.55 10.73
N GLY A 48 -13.21 8.25 11.45
CA GLY A 48 -13.83 9.43 10.88
C GLY A 48 -14.85 10.13 11.77
N SER A 49 -15.48 11.14 11.18
CA SER A 49 -16.67 11.78 11.76
C SER A 49 -17.90 10.94 11.40
N VAL A 50 -18.54 10.39 12.42
CA VAL A 50 -19.78 9.63 12.32
C VAL A 50 -20.95 10.55 12.64
N VAL A 51 -21.96 10.57 11.78
CA VAL A 51 -23.21 11.31 11.98
C VAL A 51 -24.34 10.30 11.85
N ALA A 52 -25.13 10.09 12.91
CA ALA A 52 -26.32 9.26 12.82
C ALA A 52 -27.58 10.05 13.20
N GLY A 53 -28.68 9.72 12.51
CA GLY A 53 -30.01 10.23 12.82
C GLY A 53 -31.08 9.33 12.20
N SER A 54 -32.35 9.73 12.37
CA SER A 54 -33.52 8.88 12.07
C SER A 54 -33.65 8.45 10.59
N GLY A 55 -33.00 9.16 9.65
CA GLY A 55 -33.09 8.86 8.21
C GLY A 55 -31.75 8.64 7.49
N VAL A 56 -30.64 9.07 8.09
CA VAL A 56 -29.32 9.08 7.47
C VAL A 56 -28.26 8.76 8.51
N GLN A 57 -27.33 7.88 8.15
CA GLN A 57 -26.16 7.55 8.95
C GLN A 57 -24.95 7.56 8.01
N THR A 58 -23.92 8.33 8.34
CA THR A 58 -22.74 8.50 7.49
C THR A 58 -21.46 8.46 8.31
N ILE A 59 -20.37 8.13 7.62
CA ILE A 59 -19.01 8.37 8.08
C ILE A 59 -18.25 9.16 7.01
N THR A 60 -17.60 10.23 7.45
CA THR A 60 -16.58 10.93 6.66
C THR A 60 -15.23 10.48 7.18
N PRO A 61 -14.45 9.69 6.42
CA PRO A 61 -13.13 9.25 6.85
C PRO A 61 -12.22 10.43 7.18
N CYS A 62 -11.33 10.25 8.15
CA CYS A 62 -10.31 11.26 8.46
C CYS A 62 -9.47 11.56 7.21
N GLY A 63 -9.29 12.85 6.89
CA GLY A 63 -8.53 13.27 5.71
C GLY A 63 -9.29 13.20 4.38
N SER A 64 -10.53 12.69 4.38
CA SER A 64 -11.35 12.59 3.18
C SER A 64 -12.42 13.70 3.10
N GLN A 65 -12.80 14.04 1.87
CA GLN A 65 -13.99 14.83 1.57
C GLN A 65 -15.18 13.95 1.15
N GLN A 66 -14.96 12.64 1.04
CA GLN A 66 -15.94 11.66 0.62
C GLN A 66 -16.73 11.15 1.82
N GLN A 67 -18.01 10.86 1.60
CA GLN A 67 -18.87 10.29 2.62
C GLN A 67 -19.32 8.89 2.23
N PHE A 68 -19.25 7.98 3.20
CA PHE A 68 -19.85 6.67 3.10
C PHE A 68 -21.16 6.62 3.87
N ARG A 69 -22.14 5.94 3.30
CA ARG A 69 -23.36 5.61 4.04
C ARG A 69 -23.07 4.48 5.00
N LEU A 70 -23.34 4.67 6.28
CA LEU A 70 -23.22 3.61 7.26
C LEU A 70 -24.44 2.68 7.20
N GLN A 71 -24.17 1.38 7.26
CA GLN A 71 -25.16 0.38 7.63
C GLN A 71 -24.77 -0.18 9.00
N ILE A 72 -25.35 0.39 10.05
CA ILE A 72 -25.13 -0.03 11.43
C ILE A 72 -26.19 -1.09 11.80
N PRO A 73 -25.79 -2.32 12.19
CA PRO A 73 -26.74 -3.33 12.61
C PRO A 73 -27.45 -2.90 13.90
N LYS A 74 -28.69 -3.36 14.10
CA LYS A 74 -29.51 -3.02 15.28
C LYS A 74 -28.79 -3.28 16.61
N SER A 75 -27.99 -4.34 16.68
CA SER A 75 -27.17 -4.68 17.85
C SER A 75 -26.16 -3.61 18.25
N LEU A 76 -25.75 -2.74 17.33
CA LEU A 76 -24.79 -1.66 17.57
C LEU A 76 -25.45 -0.29 17.69
N GLN A 77 -26.75 -0.14 17.40
CA GLN A 77 -27.42 1.18 17.43
C GLN A 77 -27.42 1.82 18.81
N GLN A 78 -27.67 1.04 19.87
CA GLN A 78 -27.59 1.53 21.25
C GLN A 78 -26.21 2.16 21.56
N SER A 79 -25.15 1.72 20.87
CA SER A 79 -23.82 2.29 21.05
C SER A 79 -23.67 3.69 20.48
N VAL A 80 -24.29 3.94 19.34
CA VAL A 80 -24.31 5.25 18.70
C VAL A 80 -25.17 6.20 19.53
N GLU A 81 -26.38 5.77 19.88
CA GLU A 81 -27.33 6.56 20.68
C GLU A 81 -26.75 6.96 22.06
N SER A 82 -25.90 6.13 22.66
CA SER A 82 -25.32 6.41 23.97
C SER A 82 -24.23 7.49 23.99
N VAL A 83 -23.66 7.86 22.84
CA VAL A 83 -22.59 8.87 22.74
C VAL A 83 -23.04 10.19 22.11
N GLU A 84 -24.14 10.17 21.34
CA GLU A 84 -24.74 11.36 20.75
C GLU A 84 -25.50 12.16 21.83
N LYS A 85 -25.32 13.49 21.88
CA LYS A 85 -26.12 14.34 22.79
C LYS A 85 -27.40 14.81 22.12
N ALA A 86 -27.39 14.93 20.79
CA ALA A 86 -28.53 15.23 19.95
C ALA A 86 -28.44 14.48 18.61
N PRO A 87 -29.57 14.21 17.93
CA PRO A 87 -29.56 13.64 16.59
C PRO A 87 -28.71 14.46 15.62
N TYR A 88 -27.97 13.77 14.75
CA TYR A 88 -27.07 14.37 13.75
C TYR A 88 -25.86 15.15 14.32
N GLU A 89 -25.59 15.06 15.63
CA GLU A 89 -24.34 15.59 16.17
C GLU A 89 -23.16 14.70 15.73
N PRO A 90 -22.11 15.26 15.11
CA PRO A 90 -20.96 14.48 14.70
C PRO A 90 -20.20 13.96 15.94
N VAL A 91 -19.96 12.66 15.98
CA VAL A 91 -19.08 12.01 16.94
C VAL A 91 -17.85 11.46 16.23
N TYR A 92 -16.74 11.31 16.96
CA TYR A 92 -15.61 10.59 16.41
C TYR A 92 -15.86 9.09 16.51
N GLY A 93 -15.63 8.36 15.41
CA GLY A 93 -15.80 6.91 15.37
C GLY A 93 -14.63 6.18 14.73
N GLU A 94 -14.36 5.00 15.25
CA GLU A 94 -13.48 4.00 14.68
C GLU A 94 -14.30 2.73 14.49
N LEU A 95 -14.65 2.43 13.23
CA LEU A 95 -15.60 1.39 12.87
C LEU A 95 -14.91 0.32 12.03
N VAL A 96 -15.16 -0.94 12.32
CA VAL A 96 -14.67 -2.06 11.52
C VAL A 96 -15.80 -2.57 10.65
N GLY A 97 -15.51 -2.83 9.38
CA GLY A 97 -16.54 -3.19 8.41
C GLY A 97 -15.97 -3.41 7.01
N TYR A 98 -16.87 -3.50 6.04
CA TYR A 98 -16.54 -3.67 4.62
C TYR A 98 -17.47 -2.84 3.75
N LEU A 99 -17.10 -2.65 2.49
CA LEU A 99 -17.82 -1.81 1.54
C LEU A 99 -18.71 -2.63 0.60
N LEU A 100 -19.89 -2.07 0.32
CA LEU A 100 -20.82 -2.53 -0.70
C LEU A 100 -21.22 -1.36 -1.61
N PRO A 101 -21.65 -1.64 -2.86
CA PRO A 101 -22.20 -0.60 -3.73
C PRO A 101 -23.34 0.20 -3.06
N PRO A 102 -23.45 1.50 -3.35
CA PRO A 102 -24.57 2.32 -2.91
C PRO A 102 -25.87 1.89 -3.61
N SER A 103 -26.99 2.49 -3.24
CA SER A 103 -28.27 2.23 -3.93
C SER A 103 -28.21 2.72 -5.37
N GLN A 104 -28.88 2.04 -6.31
CA GLN A 104 -28.99 2.53 -7.70
C GLN A 104 -29.91 3.75 -7.81
N THR A 105 -30.85 3.90 -6.86
CA THR A 105 -31.87 4.96 -6.88
C THR A 105 -32.07 5.59 -5.50
N GLY A 106 -32.68 6.79 -5.50
CA GLY A 106 -33.07 7.52 -4.30
C GLY A 106 -31.92 8.27 -3.61
N TYR A 107 -32.24 8.88 -2.46
CA TYR A 107 -31.33 9.72 -1.67
C TYR A 107 -30.05 9.02 -1.16
N ASN A 108 -29.93 7.71 -1.39
CA ASN A 108 -28.80 6.88 -0.97
C ASN A 108 -27.84 6.51 -2.12
N GLY A 109 -28.05 7.03 -3.33
CA GLY A 109 -27.26 6.68 -4.51
C GLY A 109 -25.99 7.53 -4.70
N ASP A 110 -25.89 8.68 -4.06
CA ASP A 110 -24.80 9.64 -4.28
C ASP A 110 -23.59 9.43 -3.36
N TYR A 111 -23.68 8.49 -2.42
CA TYR A 111 -22.54 8.09 -1.59
C TYR A 111 -21.52 7.30 -2.40
N ALA A 112 -20.23 7.44 -2.06
CA ALA A 112 -19.15 6.69 -2.70
C ALA A 112 -19.38 5.17 -2.57
N ALA A 113 -19.82 4.73 -1.38
CA ALA A 113 -20.22 3.36 -1.08
C ALA A 113 -21.06 3.28 0.20
N ARG A 114 -21.53 2.07 0.51
CA ARG A 114 -22.14 1.69 1.78
C ARG A 114 -21.11 0.95 2.63
N PHE A 115 -20.78 1.48 3.81
CA PHE A 115 -19.92 0.82 4.79
C PHE A 115 -20.75 0.01 5.78
N VAL A 116 -20.66 -1.31 5.69
CA VAL A 116 -21.37 -2.26 6.56
C VAL A 116 -20.55 -2.48 7.82
N VAL A 117 -21.04 -1.96 8.93
CA VAL A 117 -20.35 -2.05 10.22
C VAL A 117 -20.53 -3.45 10.80
N THR A 118 -19.42 -4.11 11.10
CA THR A 118 -19.40 -5.40 11.80
C THR A 118 -19.05 -5.22 13.28
N GLN A 119 -18.23 -4.20 13.60
CA GLN A 119 -17.79 -3.92 14.95
C GLN A 119 -17.50 -2.43 15.17
N ILE A 120 -17.70 -1.95 16.39
CA ILE A 120 -17.22 -0.63 16.85
C ILE A 120 -15.90 -0.85 17.58
N ASN A 121 -14.83 -0.12 17.25
CA ASN A 121 -13.61 -0.08 18.05
C ASN A 121 -13.74 0.99 19.15
N THR A 122 -14.15 2.20 18.76
CA THR A 122 -14.59 3.24 19.71
C THR A 122 -15.53 4.25 19.07
N LEU A 123 -16.42 4.83 19.87
CA LEU A 123 -17.20 6.02 19.55
C LEU A 123 -16.99 7.05 20.67
N ASN A 124 -16.78 8.32 20.33
CA ASN A 124 -16.50 9.38 21.30
C ASN A 124 -17.27 10.67 20.93
N GLY A 125 -18.22 11.06 21.80
CA GLY A 125 -19.04 12.27 21.63
C GLY A 125 -18.52 13.51 22.37
N LYS A 126 -17.46 13.39 23.18
CA LYS A 126 -16.84 14.53 23.88
C LYS A 126 -15.68 15.15 23.09
N GLU A 127 -14.96 14.33 22.33
CA GLU A 127 -13.80 14.74 21.54
C GLU A 127 -13.98 14.40 20.06
N PRO A 128 -14.90 15.08 19.33
CA PRO A 128 -15.19 14.75 17.93
C PRO A 128 -13.99 15.05 16.99
N ASN A 129 -13.11 15.97 17.37
CA ASN A 129 -11.96 16.40 16.56
C ASN A 129 -10.71 15.53 16.79
N ARG A 130 -10.85 14.21 16.64
CA ARG A 130 -9.77 13.22 16.84
C ARG A 130 -9.05 12.80 15.56
N CYS A 131 -9.53 13.20 14.38
CA CYS A 131 -8.86 12.92 13.11
C CYS A 131 -7.46 13.55 12.97
N LYS A 132 -7.12 14.54 13.80
CA LYS A 132 -5.78 15.13 13.85
C LYS A 132 -4.71 14.25 14.51
N PHE A 133 -5.13 13.19 15.21
CA PHE A 133 -4.20 12.30 15.89
C PHE A 133 -3.82 11.13 14.97
N TYR A 134 -2.52 10.86 14.91
CA TYR A 134 -1.96 9.66 14.28
C TYR A 134 -2.66 8.40 14.79
N PRO A 135 -2.72 7.33 13.97
CA PRO A 135 -3.17 6.03 14.43
C PRO A 135 -2.49 5.65 15.75
N LEU A 136 -3.30 5.23 16.71
CA LEU A 136 -2.87 4.85 18.05
C LEU A 136 -2.77 3.34 18.11
N SER A 137 -1.73 2.84 18.76
CA SER A 137 -1.59 1.43 19.10
C SER A 137 -2.74 0.96 20.00
N THR A 138 -2.90 -0.37 20.07
CA THR A 138 -3.79 -1.00 21.04
C THR A 138 -3.52 -0.46 22.44
N ARG A 139 -4.59 -0.21 23.20
CA ARG A 139 -4.51 0.20 24.61
C ARG A 139 -5.62 -0.42 25.42
N SER A 140 -5.34 -0.65 26.69
CA SER A 140 -6.31 -1.12 27.66
C SER A 140 -6.25 -0.25 28.91
N PHE A 141 -7.37 -0.07 29.60
CA PHE A 141 -7.43 0.77 30.80
C PHE A 141 -8.66 0.43 31.62
N GLY A 142 -8.59 0.67 32.92
CA GLY A 142 -9.71 0.40 33.83
C GLY A 142 -9.48 0.94 35.22
N ALA A 143 -10.40 0.58 36.11
CA ALA A 143 -10.40 1.02 37.51
C ALA A 143 -10.48 -0.14 38.52
N THR A 144 -10.43 -1.37 38.04
CA THR A 144 -10.49 -2.58 38.88
C THR A 144 -9.17 -3.32 38.76
N PRO A 145 -8.49 -3.67 39.88
CA PRO A 145 -8.83 -3.32 41.26
C PRO A 145 -8.48 -1.88 41.64
N GLU A 146 -7.69 -1.20 40.82
CA GLU A 146 -7.25 0.20 40.98
C GLU A 146 -7.22 0.86 39.60
N THR A 147 -7.01 2.18 39.52
CA THR A 147 -6.81 2.81 38.20
C THR A 147 -5.57 2.27 37.52
N TRP A 148 -5.74 1.79 36.29
CA TRP A 148 -4.66 1.20 35.51
C TRP A 148 -4.78 1.54 34.03
N SER A 149 -3.64 1.53 33.35
CA SER A 149 -3.56 1.60 31.89
C SER A 149 -2.42 0.73 31.38
N LEU A 150 -2.61 0.18 30.20
CA LEU A 150 -1.67 -0.70 29.53
C LEU A 150 -1.40 -0.16 28.13
N GLN A 151 -0.14 0.17 27.88
CA GLN A 151 0.33 0.66 26.60
C GLN A 151 1.09 -0.46 25.87
N PHE A 152 0.79 -0.62 24.57
CA PHE A 152 1.49 -1.57 23.72
C PHE A 152 2.72 -0.89 23.12
N THR A 153 3.91 -1.41 23.44
CA THR A 153 5.19 -0.98 22.87
C THR A 153 5.77 -2.12 22.05
N GLN A 154 6.66 -1.88 21.09
CA GLN A 154 7.41 -3.01 20.50
C GLN A 154 8.63 -3.30 21.39
N PRO A 155 8.85 -4.53 21.88
CA PRO A 155 8.13 -5.80 21.63
C PRO A 155 7.19 -6.26 22.77
N GLY A 156 6.66 -5.36 23.60
CA GLY A 156 6.03 -5.70 24.88
C GLY A 156 4.84 -4.85 25.30
N LEU A 157 4.53 -4.88 26.59
CA LEU A 157 3.46 -4.11 27.20
C LEU A 157 3.97 -3.36 28.42
N VAL A 158 3.45 -2.17 28.65
CA VAL A 158 3.80 -1.35 29.81
C VAL A 158 2.54 -1.07 30.61
N LEU A 159 2.48 -1.62 31.83
CA LEU A 159 1.42 -1.39 32.80
C LEU A 159 1.77 -0.23 33.71
N HIS A 160 0.85 0.72 33.78
CA HIS A 160 0.83 1.78 34.78
C HIS A 160 -0.36 1.53 35.71
N SER A 161 -0.12 1.39 37.01
CA SER A 161 -1.15 1.29 38.04
C SER A 161 -0.99 2.38 39.09
N ALA A 162 -2.08 2.78 39.74
CA ALA A 162 -2.08 3.89 40.69
C ALA A 162 -1.16 3.68 41.91
N SER A 163 -1.04 2.45 42.41
CA SER A 163 -0.22 2.11 43.59
C SER A 163 1.17 1.55 43.26
N GLY A 164 1.50 1.36 41.98
CA GLY A 164 2.66 0.56 41.56
C GLY A 164 3.71 1.33 40.77
N GLN A 165 4.94 0.82 40.79
CA GLN A 165 5.92 1.16 39.76
C GLN A 165 5.49 0.58 38.41
N GLN A 166 5.89 1.24 37.33
CA GLN A 166 5.65 0.79 35.97
C GLN A 166 6.21 -0.63 35.77
N GLN A 167 5.36 -1.54 35.29
CA GLN A 167 5.74 -2.92 34.99
C GLN A 167 5.81 -3.14 33.49
N THR A 168 6.90 -3.74 33.02
CA THR A 168 7.08 -4.08 31.61
C THR A 168 6.97 -5.59 31.43
N PHE A 169 6.25 -6.01 30.39
CA PHE A 169 6.03 -7.39 30.03
C PHE A 169 6.49 -7.65 28.60
N THR A 170 7.00 -8.85 28.35
CA THR A 170 7.31 -9.31 26.99
C THR A 170 6.19 -10.23 26.51
N ILE A 171 5.72 -10.04 25.27
CA ILE A 171 4.72 -10.91 24.66
C ILE A 171 5.42 -12.19 24.18
N LYS A 172 5.04 -13.33 24.74
CA LYS A 172 5.56 -14.66 24.35
C LYS A 172 4.76 -15.28 23.21
N GLU A 173 3.45 -15.08 23.22
CA GLU A 173 2.54 -15.67 22.24
C GLU A 173 1.33 -14.75 22.05
N LEU A 174 0.82 -14.69 20.82
CA LEU A 174 -0.42 -14.00 20.47
C LEU A 174 -1.35 -14.97 19.74
N LYS A 175 -2.54 -15.20 20.30
CA LYS A 175 -3.64 -15.90 19.65
C LYS A 175 -4.75 -14.91 19.31
N THR A 176 -5.18 -14.89 18.06
CA THR A 176 -6.24 -13.98 17.59
C THR A 176 -7.36 -14.74 16.93
N SER A 177 -8.60 -14.27 17.12
CA SER A 177 -9.81 -14.71 16.42
C SER A 177 -10.67 -13.49 16.08
N ALA A 178 -11.82 -13.60 15.42
CA ALA A 178 -12.65 -12.42 15.15
C ALA A 178 -12.99 -11.61 16.43
N ASN A 179 -13.29 -12.30 17.53
CA ASN A 179 -13.84 -11.68 18.74
C ASN A 179 -12.90 -11.69 19.95
N THR A 180 -11.70 -12.26 19.83
CA THR A 180 -10.77 -12.39 20.96
C THR A 180 -9.34 -12.09 20.54
N ARG A 181 -8.58 -11.44 21.41
CA ARG A 181 -7.11 -11.38 21.38
C ARG A 181 -6.60 -11.92 22.71
N HIS A 182 -5.71 -12.90 22.68
CA HIS A 182 -5.08 -13.46 23.86
C HIS A 182 -3.56 -13.34 23.73
N TYR A 183 -2.97 -12.59 24.66
CA TYR A 183 -1.53 -12.35 24.74
C TYR A 183 -1.00 -13.10 25.95
N THR A 184 -0.18 -14.12 25.71
CA THR A 184 0.58 -14.80 26.76
C THR A 184 1.82 -13.96 27.04
N LEU A 185 1.99 -13.49 28.28
CA LEU A 185 3.10 -12.63 28.68
C LEU A 185 4.17 -13.43 29.41
N ASP A 186 5.33 -12.83 29.62
CA ASP A 186 6.38 -13.42 30.44
C ASP A 186 5.93 -13.62 31.90
N LYS A 187 5.08 -12.73 32.40
CA LYS A 187 4.57 -12.70 33.78
C LYS A 187 3.07 -12.40 33.84
N GLY A 188 2.25 -13.11 33.06
CA GLY A 188 0.79 -12.96 33.10
C GLY A 188 0.12 -13.24 31.76
N ASP A 189 -1.15 -12.86 31.67
CA ASP A 189 -1.96 -13.02 30.47
C ASP A 189 -2.87 -11.81 30.28
N LEU A 190 -3.00 -11.33 29.04
CA LEU A 190 -3.97 -10.32 28.66
C LEU A 190 -4.99 -10.92 27.69
N ARG A 191 -6.26 -10.83 28.04
CA ARG A 191 -7.38 -11.19 27.18
C ARG A 191 -8.19 -9.94 26.83
N LEU A 192 -8.36 -9.70 25.53
CA LEU A 192 -9.28 -8.71 24.99
C LEU A 192 -10.45 -9.43 24.33
N THR A 193 -11.67 -9.08 24.69
CA THR A 193 -12.89 -9.68 24.13
C THR A 193 -13.76 -8.61 23.49
N ALA A 194 -14.23 -8.86 22.27
CA ALA A 194 -15.09 -7.94 21.51
C ALA A 194 -16.47 -7.88 22.16
N GLU A 195 -16.64 -6.90 23.04
CA GLU A 195 -17.84 -6.66 23.81
C GLU A 195 -17.91 -5.17 24.16
N ARG A 196 -19.13 -4.61 24.14
CA ARG A 196 -19.40 -3.23 24.51
C ARG A 196 -18.87 -2.96 25.92
N CYS A 197 -17.92 -2.04 26.03
CA CYS A 197 -17.37 -1.58 27.29
C CYS A 197 -17.56 -0.06 27.42
N GLU A 198 -18.14 0.36 28.55
CA GLU A 198 -18.43 1.75 28.83
C GLU A 198 -17.71 2.21 30.09
N ASN A 199 -17.12 3.40 30.00
CA ASN A 199 -16.84 4.20 31.17
C ASN A 199 -17.84 5.36 31.17
N LYS A 200 -18.90 5.27 31.98
CA LYS A 200 -20.05 6.20 31.97
C LYS A 200 -19.66 7.69 32.05
N ASN A 201 -18.52 8.01 32.64
CA ASN A 201 -18.03 9.38 32.76
C ASN A 201 -17.30 9.89 31.50
N ALA A 202 -16.85 9.00 30.61
CA ALA A 202 -16.03 9.34 29.45
C ALA A 202 -16.84 9.88 28.26
N GLY A 203 -18.16 9.67 28.20
CA GLY A 203 -18.96 10.01 27.00
C GLY A 203 -18.44 9.29 25.75
N ALA A 204 -17.96 8.06 25.94
CA ALA A 204 -17.36 7.24 24.92
C ALA A 204 -17.72 5.76 25.15
N VAL A 205 -17.88 5.05 24.04
CA VAL A 205 -18.06 3.60 24.00
C VAL A 205 -16.77 2.98 23.45
N TYR A 206 -16.37 1.88 24.06
CA TYR A 206 -15.23 1.08 23.63
C TYR A 206 -15.72 -0.30 23.21
N GLY A 207 -15.11 -0.82 22.14
CA GLY A 207 -15.52 -2.08 21.51
C GLY A 207 -15.02 -3.35 22.16
N TRP A 208 -14.15 -3.20 23.16
CA TRP A 208 -13.44 -4.33 23.76
C TRP A 208 -13.43 -4.24 25.28
N HIS A 209 -13.62 -5.37 25.92
CA HIS A 209 -13.33 -5.60 27.33
C HIS A 209 -11.90 -6.11 27.48
N ALA A 210 -11.23 -5.71 28.56
CA ALA A 210 -9.87 -6.12 28.88
C ALA A 210 -9.80 -6.82 30.24
N GLU A 211 -9.16 -7.99 30.26
CA GLU A 211 -8.83 -8.75 31.46
C GLU A 211 -7.33 -9.05 31.46
N LEU A 212 -6.59 -8.44 32.39
CA LEU A 212 -5.14 -8.64 32.56
C LEU A 212 -4.88 -9.34 33.89
N LYS A 213 -4.28 -10.52 33.84
CA LYS A 213 -3.87 -11.31 35.02
C LYS A 213 -2.37 -11.22 35.20
N VAL A 214 -1.93 -10.68 36.33
CA VAL A 214 -0.52 -10.54 36.69
C VAL A 214 -0.36 -10.89 38.17
N ALA A 215 0.46 -11.91 38.46
CA ALA A 215 0.57 -12.49 39.80
C ALA A 215 -0.83 -12.80 40.38
N ASP A 216 -1.16 -12.26 41.55
CA ASP A 216 -2.47 -12.46 42.21
C ASP A 216 -3.49 -11.35 41.90
N LYS A 217 -3.19 -10.42 40.99
CA LYS A 217 -4.08 -9.32 40.59
C LYS A 217 -4.78 -9.62 39.26
N ASN A 218 -6.07 -9.35 39.20
CA ASN A 218 -6.87 -9.36 37.98
C ASN A 218 -7.39 -7.96 37.68
N TYR A 219 -6.86 -7.34 36.62
CA TYR A 219 -7.24 -6.01 36.17
C TYR A 219 -8.36 -6.11 35.14
N LEU A 220 -9.48 -5.42 35.40
CA LEU A 220 -10.64 -5.38 34.51
C LEU A 220 -10.88 -3.97 34.00
N GLY A 221 -11.28 -3.85 32.73
CA GLY A 221 -11.47 -2.56 32.09
C GLY A 221 -11.91 -2.64 30.64
N CYS A 222 -11.72 -1.54 29.92
CA CYS A 222 -11.98 -1.44 28.49
C CYS A 222 -10.68 -1.48 27.70
N ALA A 223 -10.80 -1.78 26.41
CA ALA A 223 -9.73 -1.70 25.44
C ALA A 223 -10.19 -1.06 24.13
N VAL A 224 -9.20 -0.57 23.40
CA VAL A 224 -9.32 -0.10 22.02
C VAL A 224 -8.18 -0.76 21.25
N LEU A 225 -8.50 -1.48 20.18
CA LEU A 225 -7.46 -2.05 19.32
C LEU A 225 -6.76 -0.96 18.53
N GLY A 226 -5.54 -1.27 18.09
CA GLY A 226 -4.80 -0.43 17.14
C GLY A 226 -5.69 -0.07 15.95
N ASN A 227 -5.69 1.21 15.60
CA ASN A 227 -6.63 1.77 14.63
C ASN A 227 -5.96 2.12 13.29
N SER A 228 -4.82 1.51 13.01
CA SER A 228 -4.21 1.50 11.68
C SER A 228 -4.97 0.54 10.78
N ASP A 229 -5.37 1.00 9.60
CA ASP A 229 -5.84 0.10 8.56
C ASP A 229 -4.64 -0.56 7.87
N ALA A 230 -4.58 -1.89 7.97
CA ALA A 230 -3.53 -2.69 7.36
C ALA A 230 -3.64 -2.74 5.83
N SER A 231 -4.82 -2.46 5.27
CA SER A 231 -5.03 -2.52 3.83
C SER A 231 -4.39 -1.36 3.07
N LEU A 232 -4.05 -0.26 3.76
CA LEU A 232 -3.47 0.94 3.15
C LEU A 232 -2.12 0.72 2.46
N GLU A 233 -1.45 -0.41 2.68
CA GLU A 233 -0.28 -0.79 1.86
C GLU A 233 -0.62 -0.91 0.35
N TRP A 234 -1.90 -1.18 0.03
CA TRP A 234 -2.44 -1.26 -1.33
C TRP A 234 -2.88 0.10 -1.88
N ALA A 235 -2.97 1.13 -1.04
CA ALA A 235 -3.28 2.48 -1.49
C ALA A 235 -2.14 3.04 -2.34
N GLY A 236 -2.49 3.91 -3.28
CA GLY A 236 -1.54 4.56 -4.18
C GLY A 236 -2.09 4.77 -5.58
N VAL A 237 -1.26 5.36 -6.43
CA VAL A 237 -1.55 5.51 -7.85
C VAL A 237 -0.93 4.34 -8.59
N TYR A 238 -1.64 3.83 -9.58
CA TYR A 238 -1.22 2.73 -10.44
C TYR A 238 -1.41 3.13 -11.90
N TYR A 239 -0.48 2.75 -12.77
CA TYR A 239 -0.44 3.23 -14.15
C TYR A 239 -0.12 2.12 -15.16
N ALA A 240 -0.68 2.25 -16.36
CA ALA A 240 -0.32 1.46 -17.52
C ALA A 240 -0.41 2.28 -18.82
N SER A 241 0.48 1.98 -19.77
CA SER A 241 0.39 2.41 -21.16
C SER A 241 0.12 1.21 -22.06
N SER A 242 -0.77 1.34 -23.04
CA SER A 242 -1.01 0.24 -23.99
C SER A 242 0.20 -0.01 -24.89
N THR A 243 0.55 -1.28 -25.05
CA THR A 243 1.60 -1.73 -25.97
C THR A 243 1.12 -1.86 -27.42
N GLN A 244 -0.20 -1.81 -27.65
CA GLN A 244 -0.82 -1.95 -28.97
C GLN A 244 -1.38 -0.63 -29.51
N ASN A 245 -1.94 0.21 -28.62
CA ASN A 245 -2.51 1.50 -28.95
C ASN A 245 -1.58 2.58 -28.40
N GLN A 246 -0.61 3.00 -29.22
CA GLN A 246 0.25 4.14 -28.88
C GLN A 246 -0.64 5.34 -28.56
N GLY A 247 -0.41 5.95 -27.39
CA GLY A 247 -1.19 7.09 -26.93
C GLY A 247 -2.36 6.79 -26.00
N PHE A 248 -2.65 5.53 -25.69
CA PHE A 248 -3.66 5.16 -24.69
C PHE A 248 -3.02 4.83 -23.34
N THR A 249 -3.54 5.43 -22.28
CA THR A 249 -3.04 5.26 -20.91
C THR A 249 -4.17 5.00 -19.93
N VAL A 250 -3.87 4.26 -18.87
CA VAL A 250 -4.79 3.97 -17.76
C VAL A 250 -4.09 4.36 -16.48
N SER A 251 -4.74 5.18 -15.66
CA SER A 251 -4.31 5.46 -14.29
C SER A 251 -5.42 5.08 -13.31
N MET A 252 -5.07 4.44 -12.20
CA MET A 252 -5.98 4.09 -11.12
C MET A 252 -5.45 4.63 -9.80
N LEU A 253 -6.25 5.42 -9.10
CA LEU A 253 -6.00 5.81 -7.71
C LEU A 253 -6.80 4.86 -6.81
N LEU A 254 -6.09 4.17 -5.92
CA LEU A 254 -6.65 3.52 -4.74
C LEU A 254 -6.39 4.47 -3.56
N GLY A 255 -7.40 5.26 -3.16
CA GLY A 255 -7.25 6.27 -2.11
C GLY A 255 -7.23 5.68 -0.70
N ASP A 256 -6.56 6.36 0.23
CA ASP A 256 -6.46 5.98 1.64
C ASP A 256 -7.82 5.93 2.36
N ASP A 257 -8.83 6.57 1.78
CA ASP A 257 -10.21 6.55 2.25
C ASP A 257 -11.04 5.43 1.64
N HIS A 258 -10.39 4.46 0.98
CA HIS A 258 -10.99 3.37 0.22
C HIS A 258 -11.78 3.78 -1.02
N THR A 259 -11.72 5.04 -1.46
CA THR A 259 -12.27 5.41 -2.77
C THR A 259 -11.33 4.99 -3.89
N ALA A 260 -11.92 4.72 -5.07
CA ALA A 260 -11.18 4.34 -6.25
C ALA A 260 -11.55 5.23 -7.42
N VAL A 261 -10.56 5.64 -8.21
CA VAL A 261 -10.76 6.41 -9.44
C VAL A 261 -9.92 5.78 -10.55
N THR A 262 -10.56 5.37 -11.64
CA THR A 262 -9.84 4.97 -12.87
C THR A 262 -10.03 6.05 -13.92
N ARG A 263 -8.96 6.45 -14.58
CA ARG A 263 -8.97 7.37 -15.72
C ARG A 263 -8.32 6.69 -16.91
N TYR A 264 -9.01 6.75 -18.04
CA TYR A 264 -8.52 6.33 -19.34
C TYR A 264 -8.27 7.58 -20.16
N SER A 265 -7.04 7.75 -20.64
CA SER A 265 -6.61 8.96 -21.36
C SER A 265 -6.11 8.60 -22.76
N TYR A 266 -6.33 9.51 -23.71
CA TYR A 266 -6.02 9.30 -25.12
C TYR A 266 -5.19 10.47 -25.66
N SER A 267 -4.07 10.17 -26.32
CA SER A 267 -3.18 11.19 -26.89
C SER A 267 -3.69 11.79 -28.20
N ASN A 268 -4.81 11.28 -28.73
CA ASN A 268 -5.45 11.76 -29.95
C ASN A 268 -6.35 12.99 -29.71
N GLY A 269 -6.44 13.46 -28.47
CA GLY A 269 -7.27 14.61 -28.08
C GLY A 269 -8.70 14.26 -27.67
N ASP A 270 -9.08 12.98 -27.67
CA ASP A 270 -10.36 12.53 -27.11
C ASP A 270 -10.42 12.81 -25.60
N PRO A 271 -11.61 13.14 -25.06
CA PRO A 271 -11.75 13.41 -23.63
C PRO A 271 -11.52 12.15 -22.80
N ASP A 272 -10.92 12.33 -21.62
CA ASP A 272 -10.71 11.25 -20.68
C ASP A 272 -12.03 10.60 -20.23
N VAL A 273 -11.99 9.28 -20.10
CA VAL A 273 -13.07 8.52 -19.46
C VAL A 273 -12.71 8.32 -18.00
N VAL A 274 -13.59 8.74 -17.09
CA VAL A 274 -13.37 8.62 -15.65
C VAL A 274 -14.43 7.72 -15.01
N GLU A 275 -13.95 6.70 -14.32
CA GLU A 275 -14.73 5.84 -13.43
C GLU A 275 -14.45 6.19 -11.97
N LYS A 276 -15.48 6.19 -11.13
CA LYS A 276 -15.35 6.39 -9.68
C LYS A 276 -16.06 5.29 -8.91
N GLY A 277 -15.51 4.92 -7.77
CA GLY A 277 -16.10 3.96 -6.85
C GLY A 277 -15.23 3.73 -5.62
N PHE A 278 -14.99 2.48 -5.28
CA PHE A 278 -14.26 2.11 -4.06
C PHE A 278 -13.42 0.84 -4.25
N TRP A 279 -12.52 0.59 -3.30
CA TRP A 279 -11.71 -0.62 -3.25
C TRP A 279 -11.63 -1.21 -1.85
N GLN A 280 -11.35 -2.51 -1.77
CA GLN A 280 -11.14 -3.24 -0.52
C GLN A 280 -10.35 -4.53 -0.77
N VAL A 281 -9.64 -5.02 0.23
CA VAL A 281 -8.91 -6.30 0.15
C VAL A 281 -9.84 -7.51 0.33
N LEU A 282 -9.56 -8.59 -0.41
CA LEU A 282 -10.26 -9.88 -0.28
C LEU A 282 -9.41 -10.89 0.49
N ASN A 283 -8.09 -10.82 0.32
CA ASN A 283 -7.08 -11.62 1.01
C ASN A 283 -5.70 -10.95 0.81
N THR A 284 -4.63 -11.61 1.24
CA THR A 284 -3.24 -11.11 1.16
C THR A 284 -2.72 -10.96 -0.28
N GLU A 285 -3.40 -11.54 -1.27
CA GLU A 285 -2.96 -11.57 -2.67
C GLU A 285 -3.94 -10.87 -3.61
N GLN A 286 -5.13 -10.48 -3.14
CA GLN A 286 -6.16 -9.91 -3.99
C GLN A 286 -6.91 -8.72 -3.38
N SER A 287 -7.16 -7.72 -4.22
CA SER A 287 -8.09 -6.63 -3.96
C SER A 287 -9.27 -6.64 -4.93
N GLN A 288 -10.38 -6.10 -4.47
CA GLN A 288 -11.58 -5.86 -5.24
C GLN A 288 -11.69 -4.36 -5.49
N VAL A 289 -11.90 -3.99 -6.73
CA VAL A 289 -12.21 -2.61 -7.13
C VAL A 289 -13.61 -2.62 -7.76
N ILE A 290 -14.50 -1.79 -7.22
CA ILE A 290 -15.86 -1.63 -7.72
C ILE A 290 -16.06 -0.18 -8.13
N MET A 291 -16.26 0.07 -9.42
CA MET A 291 -16.68 1.37 -9.92
C MET A 291 -18.20 1.43 -9.93
N THR A 292 -18.77 2.54 -9.50
CA THR A 292 -20.21 2.76 -9.39
C THR A 292 -20.68 3.88 -10.32
N ARG A 293 -19.75 4.72 -10.80
CA ARG A 293 -20.00 5.81 -11.73
C ARG A 293 -19.05 5.72 -12.91
N HIS A 294 -19.58 5.86 -14.12
CA HIS A 294 -18.84 5.99 -15.37
C HIS A 294 -19.28 7.29 -16.06
N GLN A 295 -18.39 8.28 -16.18
CA GLN A 295 -18.74 9.63 -16.67
C GLN A 295 -20.00 10.21 -16.00
N GLN A 296 -20.08 10.12 -14.66
CA GLN A 296 -21.23 10.53 -13.82
C GLN A 296 -22.49 9.66 -13.95
N GLN A 297 -22.57 8.75 -14.92
CA GLN A 297 -23.68 7.81 -15.04
C GLN A 297 -23.50 6.61 -14.11
N TYR A 298 -24.60 6.15 -13.51
CA TYR A 298 -24.54 4.97 -12.64
C TYR A 298 -24.31 3.72 -13.47
N LEU A 299 -23.16 3.08 -13.29
CA LEU A 299 -22.79 1.82 -13.91
C LEU A 299 -21.86 1.08 -12.95
N VAL A 300 -22.29 -0.10 -12.51
CA VAL A 300 -21.47 -0.94 -11.61
C VAL A 300 -20.56 -1.83 -12.44
N THR A 301 -19.26 -1.60 -12.32
CA THR A 301 -18.23 -2.50 -12.83
C THR A 301 -17.40 -3.03 -11.66
N GLN A 302 -17.01 -4.30 -11.75
CA GLN A 302 -16.24 -4.97 -10.70
C GLN A 302 -15.03 -5.67 -11.32
N ARG A 303 -13.87 -5.45 -10.72
CA ARG A 303 -12.60 -6.09 -11.08
C ARG A 303 -11.99 -6.69 -9.81
N ILE A 304 -11.41 -7.88 -9.94
CA ILE A 304 -10.56 -8.48 -8.91
C ILE A 304 -9.13 -8.40 -9.42
N PHE A 305 -8.28 -7.71 -8.69
CA PHE A 305 -6.87 -7.59 -8.99
C PHE A 305 -6.09 -8.58 -8.13
N GLY A 306 -5.25 -9.40 -8.78
CA GLY A 306 -4.14 -10.06 -8.09
C GLY A 306 -3.01 -9.06 -7.91
N HIS A 307 -2.35 -9.12 -6.76
CA HIS A 307 -1.20 -8.30 -6.43
C HIS A 307 0.08 -9.10 -6.50
N ASP A 308 1.06 -8.55 -7.21
CA ASP A 308 2.40 -9.11 -7.32
C ASP A 308 3.41 -7.97 -7.14
N GLU A 309 3.98 -7.87 -5.94
CA GLU A 309 4.90 -6.82 -5.48
C GLU A 309 4.37 -5.38 -5.66
N SER A 310 4.55 -4.80 -6.84
CA SER A 310 4.14 -3.43 -7.19
C SER A 310 3.11 -3.41 -8.32
N THR A 311 2.56 -4.57 -8.69
CA THR A 311 1.69 -4.72 -9.87
C THR A 311 0.29 -5.18 -9.46
N LEU A 312 -0.73 -4.57 -10.06
CA LEU A 312 -2.13 -5.03 -10.00
C LEU A 312 -2.55 -5.64 -11.34
N ILE A 313 -3.05 -6.88 -11.31
CA ILE A 313 -3.44 -7.62 -12.51
C ILE A 313 -4.89 -8.06 -12.44
N ALA A 314 -5.72 -7.61 -13.38
CA ALA A 314 -7.08 -8.09 -13.58
C ALA A 314 -7.25 -8.65 -15.00
N LYS A 315 -7.72 -9.89 -15.13
CA LYS A 315 -7.94 -10.52 -16.46
C LYS A 315 -9.37 -10.37 -16.97
N LYS A 316 -10.30 -10.05 -16.07
CA LYS A 316 -11.72 -10.02 -16.33
C LYS A 316 -12.35 -8.86 -15.56
N GLU A 317 -13.46 -8.38 -16.09
CA GLU A 317 -14.34 -7.44 -15.42
C GLU A 317 -15.77 -7.94 -15.48
N LYS A 318 -16.56 -7.57 -14.48
CA LYS A 318 -17.99 -7.80 -14.45
C LYS A 318 -18.69 -6.47 -14.61
N VAL A 319 -19.53 -6.34 -15.63
CA VAL A 319 -20.36 -5.15 -15.89
C VAL A 319 -21.81 -5.56 -15.70
N GLY A 320 -22.47 -4.99 -14.69
CA GLY A 320 -23.78 -5.48 -14.24
C GLY A 320 -23.70 -6.96 -13.82
N ASN A 321 -24.39 -7.83 -14.54
CA ASN A 321 -24.39 -9.28 -14.27
C ASN A 321 -23.53 -10.10 -15.24
N THR A 322 -22.92 -9.47 -16.24
CA THR A 322 -22.16 -10.16 -17.28
C THR A 322 -20.66 -10.01 -17.04
N ILE A 323 -19.92 -11.11 -17.19
CA ILE A 323 -18.46 -11.15 -17.04
C ILE A 323 -17.83 -11.10 -18.44
N TYR A 324 -16.86 -10.22 -18.60
CA TYR A 324 -16.11 -10.01 -19.84
C TYR A 324 -14.62 -10.26 -19.60
N PRO A 325 -13.91 -10.91 -20.54
CA PRO A 325 -12.46 -10.86 -20.55
C PRO A 325 -12.01 -9.42 -20.85
N ILE A 326 -11.02 -8.92 -20.11
CA ILE A 326 -10.35 -7.67 -20.46
C ILE A 326 -9.43 -7.98 -21.65
N ALA A 327 -9.41 -7.09 -22.65
CA ALA A 327 -8.64 -7.28 -23.87
C ALA A 327 -7.14 -7.53 -23.58
N ASN A 328 -6.46 -8.18 -24.52
CA ASN A 328 -5.00 -8.38 -24.50
C ASN A 328 -4.44 -9.12 -23.28
N GLY A 329 -5.23 -10.02 -22.69
CA GLY A 329 -4.81 -10.86 -21.58
C GLY A 329 -4.99 -10.23 -20.20
N GLY A 330 -5.50 -9.00 -20.13
CA GLY A 330 -5.84 -8.33 -18.88
C GLY A 330 -5.43 -6.85 -18.82
N LEU A 331 -5.81 -6.22 -17.72
CA LEU A 331 -5.29 -4.94 -17.27
C LEU A 331 -4.18 -5.21 -16.26
N VAL A 332 -2.96 -4.79 -16.60
CA VAL A 332 -1.77 -4.84 -15.74
C VAL A 332 -1.41 -3.40 -15.41
N LEU A 333 -1.46 -3.02 -14.14
CA LEU A 333 -1.12 -1.68 -13.66
C LEU A 333 0.09 -1.76 -12.73
N TYR A 334 1.02 -0.82 -12.87
CA TYR A 334 2.22 -0.72 -12.04
C TYR A 334 2.06 0.44 -11.06
N LYS A 335 2.38 0.22 -9.78
CA LYS A 335 2.33 1.27 -8.77
C LYS A 335 3.27 2.40 -9.17
N ASP A 336 2.74 3.61 -9.20
CA ASP A 336 3.44 4.85 -9.47
C ASP A 336 3.41 5.67 -8.20
N TYR A 337 4.54 5.72 -7.51
CA TYR A 337 4.61 6.39 -6.22
C TYR A 337 5.00 7.88 -6.34
N HIS A 338 5.22 8.39 -7.56
CA HIS A 338 5.65 9.77 -7.77
C HIS A 338 4.51 10.81 -7.71
N ASP A 339 3.24 10.38 -7.77
CA ASP A 339 2.05 11.24 -7.80
C ASP A 339 1.04 10.91 -6.70
N SER A 340 1.51 10.72 -5.46
CA SER A 340 0.67 10.73 -4.25
C SER A 340 -0.07 12.06 -4.04
N PHE A 341 0.26 13.11 -4.81
CA PHE A 341 -0.45 14.38 -4.84
C PHE A 341 -1.49 14.41 -5.97
N GLY A 342 -2.70 13.98 -5.64
CA GLY A 342 -3.97 14.44 -6.22
C GLY A 342 -4.05 14.66 -7.73
N LEU A 343 -4.83 13.81 -8.40
CA LEU A 343 -5.32 13.92 -9.78
C LEU A 343 -6.15 15.19 -10.09
N GLU A 344 -6.02 16.27 -9.30
CA GLU A 344 -6.75 17.54 -9.42
C GLU A 344 -5.86 18.78 -9.61
N GLN A 345 -4.53 18.71 -9.53
CA GLN A 345 -3.69 19.90 -9.74
C GLN A 345 -2.93 19.85 -11.07
N LYS A 346 -3.02 20.96 -11.82
CA LYS A 346 -2.12 21.22 -12.95
C LYS A 346 -0.66 21.26 -12.45
N PRO A 347 0.29 20.69 -13.19
CA PRO A 347 1.70 20.70 -12.81
C PRO A 347 2.21 22.12 -12.53
N GLN A 348 2.74 22.35 -11.33
CA GLN A 348 3.31 23.62 -10.87
C GLN A 348 4.84 23.54 -10.75
N SER A 349 5.50 24.46 -11.45
CA SER A 349 6.94 24.85 -11.41
C SER A 349 7.98 23.76 -11.71
N LYS A 350 8.82 24.01 -12.73
CA LYS A 350 9.99 23.20 -13.06
C LYS A 350 10.94 23.08 -11.84
N ARG A 351 11.19 21.86 -11.40
CA ARG A 351 12.19 21.46 -10.40
C ARG A 351 13.49 21.08 -11.10
N LEU A 352 14.59 21.69 -10.65
CA LEU A 352 15.93 21.51 -11.20
C LEU A 352 16.81 20.81 -10.16
N TYR A 353 17.46 19.71 -10.55
CA TYR A 353 18.36 18.93 -9.72
C TYR A 353 19.77 19.01 -10.28
N SER A 354 20.65 19.70 -9.55
CA SER A 354 22.07 19.78 -9.87
C SER A 354 22.81 18.52 -9.41
N SER A 355 23.81 18.12 -10.18
CA SER A 355 24.72 17.05 -9.82
C SER A 355 25.82 17.49 -8.85
N SER A 356 26.38 16.53 -8.14
CA SER A 356 27.51 16.68 -7.22
C SER A 356 28.78 16.10 -7.84
N GLY A 357 29.84 16.89 -7.86
CA GLY A 357 31.20 16.42 -8.12
C GLY A 357 32.00 16.05 -6.86
N LYS A 358 31.37 16.05 -5.67
CA LYS A 358 32.06 15.73 -4.42
C LYS A 358 32.18 14.23 -4.23
N TYR A 359 33.32 13.80 -3.70
CA TYR A 359 33.52 12.43 -3.25
C TYR A 359 32.48 12.06 -2.18
N GLU A 360 31.87 10.89 -2.34
CA GLU A 360 30.96 10.27 -1.38
C GLU A 360 31.27 8.78 -1.35
N GLU A 361 31.45 8.23 -0.15
CA GLU A 361 32.01 6.89 0.05
C GLU A 361 31.10 5.80 -0.51
N ARG A 362 29.79 5.91 -0.31
CA ARG A 362 28.82 4.91 -0.80
C ARG A 362 28.71 4.91 -2.32
N VAL A 363 28.79 6.08 -2.96
CA VAL A 363 28.83 6.23 -4.43
C VAL A 363 30.11 5.61 -4.99
N ASP A 364 31.27 5.92 -4.39
CA ASP A 364 32.57 5.34 -4.81
C ASP A 364 32.57 3.81 -4.70
N GLN A 365 32.12 3.26 -3.57
CA GLN A 365 31.98 1.81 -3.37
C GLN A 365 31.07 1.16 -4.42
N THR A 366 29.90 1.77 -4.68
CA THR A 366 28.95 1.31 -5.70
C THR A 366 29.60 1.27 -7.09
N LEU A 367 30.40 2.28 -7.44
CA LEU A 367 31.11 2.33 -8.71
C LEU A 367 32.24 1.29 -8.79
N ARG A 368 32.98 1.02 -7.71
CA ARG A 368 33.99 -0.05 -7.67
C ARG A 368 33.38 -1.44 -7.81
N GLU A 369 32.23 -1.70 -7.17
CA GLU A 369 31.47 -2.94 -7.34
C GLU A 369 30.99 -3.12 -8.79
N TYR A 370 30.51 -2.04 -9.42
CA TYR A 370 30.15 -2.05 -10.83
C TYR A 370 31.33 -2.45 -11.73
N GLN A 371 32.51 -1.83 -11.53
CA GLN A 371 33.71 -2.16 -12.29
C GLN A 371 34.09 -3.64 -12.17
N ALA A 372 34.09 -4.15 -10.93
CA ALA A 372 34.43 -5.54 -10.66
C ALA A 372 33.48 -6.53 -11.35
N THR A 373 32.19 -6.20 -11.38
CA THR A 373 31.15 -7.09 -11.92
C THR A 373 31.07 -7.04 -13.45
N HIS A 374 31.22 -5.85 -14.05
CA HIS A 374 30.95 -5.63 -15.48
C HIS A 374 32.21 -5.55 -16.35
N ARG A 375 33.41 -5.70 -15.77
CA ARG A 375 34.71 -5.59 -16.47
C ARG A 375 34.82 -4.29 -17.28
N PHE A 376 34.26 -3.22 -16.74
CA PHE A 376 34.31 -1.87 -17.31
C PHE A 376 35.19 -1.01 -16.41
N SER A 377 36.36 -0.57 -16.89
CA SER A 377 37.25 0.24 -16.08
C SER A 377 36.74 1.67 -16.00
N LEU A 378 36.65 2.19 -14.77
CA LEU A 378 36.43 3.59 -14.46
C LEU A 378 37.68 4.22 -13.81
N GLU A 379 38.79 3.49 -13.74
CA GLU A 379 40.02 3.95 -13.08
C GLU A 379 40.59 5.18 -13.79
N GLY A 380 40.80 6.25 -13.02
CA GLY A 380 41.34 7.50 -13.56
C GLY A 380 40.33 8.40 -14.26
N HIS A 381 39.06 7.99 -14.34
CA HIS A 381 37.96 8.77 -14.90
C HIS A 381 37.25 9.59 -13.81
N HIS A 382 36.72 10.75 -14.21
CA HIS A 382 35.91 11.59 -13.34
C HIS A 382 34.42 11.25 -13.46
N TYR A 383 33.70 11.47 -12.37
CA TYR A 383 32.25 11.31 -12.32
C TYR A 383 31.57 12.41 -11.51
N ARG A 384 30.32 12.68 -11.89
CA ARG A 384 29.36 13.47 -11.13
C ARG A 384 28.11 12.64 -10.89
N TRP A 385 27.45 12.86 -9.77
CA TRP A 385 26.33 12.03 -9.35
C TRP A 385 25.19 12.86 -8.76
N LEU A 386 23.98 12.34 -8.83
CA LEU A 386 22.85 12.81 -8.05
C LEU A 386 21.99 11.62 -7.66
N THR A 387 21.16 11.83 -6.65
CA THR A 387 20.13 10.87 -6.29
C THR A 387 18.77 11.43 -6.65
N TYR A 388 17.94 10.63 -7.31
CA TYR A 388 16.57 11.01 -7.63
C TYR A 388 15.71 9.75 -7.67
N ASP A 389 14.51 9.87 -7.12
CA ASP A 389 13.55 8.76 -7.06
C ASP A 389 12.83 8.62 -8.41
N LEU A 390 13.20 7.58 -9.16
CA LEU A 390 12.70 7.29 -10.51
C LEU A 390 11.63 6.22 -10.53
N ASN A 391 11.42 5.49 -9.42
CA ASN A 391 10.34 4.51 -9.28
C ASN A 391 9.26 4.95 -8.25
N GLY A 392 9.58 5.99 -7.48
CA GLY A 392 8.76 6.70 -6.51
C GLY A 392 8.74 6.04 -5.13
N ASP A 393 9.47 4.95 -4.88
CA ASP A 393 9.40 4.13 -3.67
C ASP A 393 9.97 4.80 -2.39
N ASP A 394 10.20 6.13 -2.43
CA ASP A 394 10.86 6.96 -1.43
C ASP A 394 12.34 6.58 -1.16
N ASN A 395 12.92 5.64 -1.92
CA ASN A 395 14.32 5.26 -1.84
C ASN A 395 15.05 5.69 -3.13
N PRO A 396 15.63 6.89 -3.18
CA PRO A 396 16.10 7.45 -4.44
C PRO A 396 17.21 6.62 -5.09
N GLU A 397 17.13 6.52 -6.41
CA GLU A 397 18.15 5.93 -7.24
C GLU A 397 19.38 6.80 -7.37
N LEU A 398 20.52 6.16 -7.66
CA LEU A 398 21.77 6.84 -7.98
C LEU A 398 21.91 6.95 -9.50
N VAL A 399 22.08 8.18 -9.99
CA VAL A 399 22.42 8.48 -11.38
C VAL A 399 23.82 9.07 -11.43
N VAL A 400 24.72 8.43 -12.20
CA VAL A 400 26.12 8.83 -12.34
C VAL A 400 26.43 9.17 -13.79
N LYS A 401 27.03 10.33 -14.02
CA LYS A 401 27.58 10.78 -15.30
C LYS A 401 29.10 10.70 -15.24
N THR A 402 29.74 10.03 -16.20
CA THR A 402 31.21 9.93 -16.26
C THR A 402 31.80 10.82 -17.36
N ASP A 403 33.12 11.03 -17.33
CA ASP A 403 33.86 11.76 -18.37
C ASP A 403 34.18 10.89 -19.61
N ILE A 404 33.68 9.65 -19.64
CA ILE A 404 33.77 8.76 -20.80
C ILE A 404 32.69 9.18 -21.79
N CYS A 405 33.04 10.14 -22.65
CA CYS A 405 32.13 10.75 -23.61
C CYS A 405 32.53 10.45 -25.05
N GLU A 406 31.52 10.20 -25.88
CA GLU A 406 31.65 10.25 -27.33
C GLU A 406 31.06 11.59 -27.78
N HIS A 407 31.94 12.50 -28.19
CA HIS A 407 31.61 13.91 -28.47
C HIS A 407 30.94 14.61 -27.26
N ASN A 408 29.66 15.01 -27.34
CA ASN A 408 28.90 15.67 -26.26
C ASN A 408 28.06 14.71 -25.41
N SER A 409 27.92 13.45 -25.83
CA SER A 409 27.18 12.42 -25.09
C SER A 409 28.10 11.65 -24.16
N CYS A 410 27.80 11.66 -22.87
CA CYS A 410 28.63 10.98 -21.86
C CYS A 410 27.97 9.70 -21.36
N THR A 411 28.79 8.75 -20.92
CA THR A 411 28.30 7.51 -20.30
C THR A 411 27.57 7.84 -19.00
N MET A 412 26.33 7.37 -18.92
CA MET A 412 25.47 7.44 -17.74
C MET A 412 25.31 6.03 -17.16
N LEU A 413 25.43 5.92 -15.84
CA LEU A 413 25.16 4.71 -15.07
C LEU A 413 24.00 5.00 -14.11
N LEU A 414 23.01 4.11 -14.12
CA LEU A 414 21.85 4.18 -13.24
C LEU A 414 21.85 2.96 -12.32
N PHE A 415 21.59 3.18 -11.03
CA PHE A 415 21.51 2.14 -10.02
C PHE A 415 20.18 2.21 -9.28
N SER A 416 19.46 1.09 -9.25
CA SER A 416 18.23 0.92 -8.45
C SER A 416 18.56 0.80 -6.97
N ASN A 417 17.73 1.37 -6.10
CA ASN A 417 17.89 1.23 -4.66
C ASN A 417 17.12 0.00 -4.17
N VAL A 418 17.82 -1.05 -3.72
CA VAL A 418 17.20 -2.28 -3.21
C VAL A 418 17.71 -2.53 -1.80
N ASN A 419 16.83 -2.48 -0.80
CA ASN A 419 17.18 -2.64 0.62
C ASN A 419 18.29 -1.67 1.07
N HIS A 420 18.19 -0.40 0.67
CA HIS A 420 19.19 0.63 0.95
C HIS A 420 20.58 0.34 0.37
N GLN A 421 20.68 -0.50 -0.66
CA GLN A 421 21.90 -0.73 -1.44
C GLN A 421 21.66 -0.40 -2.91
N TRP A 422 22.58 0.35 -3.53
CA TRP A 422 22.49 0.67 -4.95
C TRP A 422 23.01 -0.50 -5.78
N LYS A 423 22.14 -1.07 -6.61
CA LYS A 423 22.46 -2.17 -7.53
C LYS A 423 22.40 -1.67 -8.95
N PHE A 424 23.34 -2.11 -9.78
CA PHE A 424 23.40 -1.68 -11.17
C PHE A 424 22.07 -1.97 -11.88
N ASN A 425 21.48 -0.93 -12.44
CA ASN A 425 20.27 -1.02 -13.23
C ASN A 425 20.59 -0.82 -14.71
N SER A 426 21.13 0.33 -15.14
CA SER A 426 21.27 0.62 -16.57
C SER A 426 22.55 1.38 -16.93
N LYS A 427 23.00 1.20 -18.17
CA LYS A 427 24.06 2.00 -18.79
C LYS A 427 23.57 2.54 -20.13
N PHE A 428 23.70 3.83 -20.35
CA PHE A 428 23.32 4.50 -21.60
C PHE A 428 24.22 5.72 -21.86
N SER A 429 24.17 6.27 -23.08
CA SER A 429 24.86 7.52 -23.42
C SER A 429 23.84 8.62 -23.59
N ALA A 430 24.07 9.78 -22.97
CA ALA A 430 23.16 10.92 -23.09
C ALA A 430 23.89 12.26 -22.90
N MET A 431 23.36 13.30 -23.56
CA MET A 431 23.68 14.68 -23.22
C MET A 431 22.92 15.09 -21.95
N SER A 432 23.53 15.92 -21.12
CA SER A 432 22.83 16.65 -20.05
C SER A 432 22.27 17.98 -20.58
N PRO A 433 21.15 18.49 -20.03
CA PRO A 433 20.38 17.92 -18.92
C PRO A 433 19.46 16.76 -19.36
N ILE A 434 19.08 15.91 -18.40
CA ILE A 434 18.09 14.84 -18.60
C ILE A 434 16.74 15.32 -18.08
N GLN A 435 15.68 15.18 -18.86
CA GLN A 435 14.33 15.51 -18.41
C GLN A 435 13.60 14.26 -17.94
N VAL A 436 12.83 14.35 -16.86
CA VAL A 436 12.02 13.23 -16.36
C VAL A 436 10.60 13.41 -16.87
N SER A 437 10.09 12.42 -17.60
CA SER A 437 8.74 12.42 -18.17
C SER A 437 7.69 12.19 -17.09
N HIS A 438 6.49 12.75 -17.29
CA HIS A 438 5.31 12.36 -16.51
C HIS A 438 4.81 10.95 -16.85
N MET A 439 5.31 10.35 -17.92
CA MET A 439 4.99 8.97 -18.28
C MET A 439 5.94 8.01 -17.58
N SER A 440 5.38 6.91 -17.10
CA SER A 440 6.11 5.82 -16.46
C SER A 440 5.95 4.54 -17.27
N ASN A 441 6.99 3.71 -17.32
CA ASN A 441 6.96 2.35 -17.86
C ASN A 441 7.48 1.38 -16.81
N HIS A 442 6.77 0.26 -16.60
CA HIS A 442 7.13 -0.77 -15.61
C HIS A 442 7.41 -0.22 -14.19
N GLY A 443 6.67 0.81 -13.77
CA GLY A 443 6.84 1.47 -12.46
C GLY A 443 7.95 2.51 -12.38
N TRP A 444 8.63 2.81 -13.50
CA TRP A 444 9.74 3.77 -13.54
C TRP A 444 9.44 4.95 -14.47
N ARG A 445 9.79 6.17 -14.07
CA ARG A 445 9.64 7.39 -14.87
C ARG A 445 10.50 7.30 -16.12
N ASN A 446 9.92 7.61 -17.27
CA ASN A 446 10.70 7.64 -18.50
C ASN A 446 11.69 8.81 -18.49
N LEU A 447 12.89 8.58 -18.99
CA LEU A 447 13.90 9.63 -19.14
C LEU A 447 13.87 10.16 -20.57
N LEU A 448 13.79 11.46 -20.71
CA LEU A 448 13.92 12.15 -21.98
C LEU A 448 15.38 12.60 -22.08
N VAL A 449 16.05 12.19 -23.15
CA VAL A 449 17.47 12.46 -23.40
C VAL A 449 17.66 12.97 -24.82
N ILE A 450 18.73 13.72 -25.03
CA ILE A 450 19.17 14.10 -26.38
C ILE A 450 20.33 13.16 -26.76
N GLU A 451 20.13 12.42 -27.85
CA GLU A 451 21.19 11.60 -28.46
C GLU A 451 21.91 12.42 -29.53
N GLU A 452 23.23 12.28 -29.56
CA GLU A 452 24.06 12.96 -30.54
C GLU A 452 23.93 12.35 -31.94
N GLY A 453 23.81 13.23 -32.94
CA GLY A 453 23.53 12.89 -34.34
C GLY A 453 22.13 13.26 -34.78
N SER A 454 21.11 13.12 -33.92
CA SER A 454 19.72 13.49 -34.24
C SER A 454 19.35 14.92 -33.81
N LYS A 455 19.96 15.45 -32.73
CA LYS A 455 19.53 16.68 -32.04
C LYS A 455 18.03 16.65 -31.66
N GLN A 456 17.44 15.47 -31.58
CA GLN A 456 16.05 15.26 -31.22
C GLN A 456 15.96 14.57 -29.86
N TRP A 457 14.88 14.86 -29.14
CA TRP A 457 14.57 14.17 -27.91
C TRP A 457 14.17 12.74 -28.19
N GLN A 458 14.82 11.83 -27.48
CA GLN A 458 14.53 10.41 -27.44
C GLN A 458 14.05 10.05 -26.04
N GLN A 459 13.30 8.96 -25.94
CA GLN A 459 12.80 8.47 -24.67
C GLN A 459 13.51 7.16 -24.29
N LEU A 460 14.06 7.11 -23.09
CA LEU A 460 14.47 5.89 -22.42
C LEU A 460 13.29 5.40 -21.57
N GLN A 461 12.91 4.14 -21.77
CA GLN A 461 11.84 3.48 -21.04
C GLN A 461 12.39 2.26 -20.33
N MET A 462 11.92 1.98 -19.12
CA MET A 462 12.23 0.73 -18.45
C MET A 462 11.62 -0.44 -19.23
N LYS A 463 12.43 -1.41 -19.64
CA LYS A 463 12.04 -2.63 -20.35
C LYS A 463 12.91 -3.80 -19.87
N SER A 464 12.26 -4.89 -19.44
CA SER A 464 12.97 -6.09 -18.96
C SER A 464 14.00 -5.79 -17.85
N GLY A 465 13.68 -4.87 -16.94
CA GLY A 465 14.54 -4.48 -15.82
C GLY A 465 15.64 -3.46 -16.14
N HIS A 466 15.73 -2.98 -17.39
CA HIS A 466 16.73 -2.00 -17.83
C HIS A 466 16.10 -0.87 -18.66
N TYR A 467 16.64 0.35 -18.57
CA TYR A 467 16.30 1.43 -19.49
C TYR A 467 16.81 1.13 -20.89
N GLN A 468 15.91 1.23 -21.86
CA GLN A 468 16.20 1.03 -23.27
C GLN A 468 15.69 2.21 -24.09
N LEU A 469 16.46 2.57 -25.11
CA LEU A 469 16.11 3.65 -26.03
C LEU A 469 14.93 3.24 -26.91
N ASP A 470 13.87 4.03 -26.88
CA ASP A 470 12.83 3.99 -27.90
C ASP A 470 13.30 4.77 -29.12
N LYS A 471 13.55 4.06 -30.23
CA LYS A 471 14.09 4.64 -31.48
C LYS A 471 13.09 5.49 -32.25
N SER A 472 11.88 5.67 -31.72
CA SER A 472 10.85 6.51 -32.31
C SER A 472 11.06 7.95 -31.85
N PRO A 473 11.42 8.90 -32.74
CA PRO A 473 11.61 10.29 -32.32
C PRO A 473 10.31 10.89 -31.77
N LEU A 474 10.42 11.62 -30.66
CA LEU A 474 9.28 12.31 -30.06
C LEU A 474 8.86 13.48 -30.95
N ALA A 475 7.62 13.46 -31.44
CA ALA A 475 7.07 14.54 -32.28
C ALA A 475 6.97 15.89 -31.54
N THR A 476 6.80 15.83 -30.22
CA THR A 476 6.77 16.98 -29.29
C THR A 476 7.38 16.57 -27.97
N VAL A 477 8.23 17.42 -27.40
CA VAL A 477 8.81 17.22 -26.06
C VAL A 477 7.71 17.55 -25.04
N PRO A 478 7.28 16.60 -24.18
CA PRO A 478 6.40 16.90 -23.06
C PRO A 478 7.04 18.01 -22.22
N SER A 479 6.26 18.97 -21.71
CA SER A 479 6.77 19.96 -20.75
C SER A 479 7.07 19.23 -19.44
N PRO A 480 8.33 18.92 -19.10
CA PRO A 480 8.63 18.13 -17.92
C PRO A 480 8.78 19.04 -16.72
N ASP A 481 8.28 18.58 -15.58
CA ASP A 481 8.42 19.29 -14.32
C ASP A 481 9.77 19.05 -13.65
N VAL A 482 10.55 18.06 -14.06
CA VAL A 482 11.82 17.71 -13.42
C VAL A 482 12.95 17.63 -14.45
N THR A 483 14.07 18.28 -14.12
CA THR A 483 15.31 18.26 -14.90
C THR A 483 16.46 17.82 -14.01
N LEU A 484 17.15 16.75 -14.40
CA LEU A 484 18.34 16.20 -13.75
C LEU A 484 19.60 16.69 -14.45
N PHE A 485 20.70 16.82 -13.69
CA PHE A 485 21.95 17.40 -14.18
C PHE A 485 21.72 18.79 -14.80
N SER A 486 20.98 19.63 -14.08
CA SER A 486 20.66 21.00 -14.52
C SER A 486 21.83 21.97 -14.40
N ASP A 487 22.96 21.52 -13.85
CA ASP A 487 24.20 22.28 -13.74
C ASP A 487 24.99 22.27 -15.06
N ASP A 488 25.57 23.42 -15.43
CA ASP A 488 26.48 23.57 -16.57
C ASP A 488 27.92 23.07 -16.26
N ASP A 489 28.10 22.34 -15.17
CA ASP A 489 29.42 21.87 -14.73
C ASP A 489 29.93 20.72 -15.61
N THR A 490 31.20 20.82 -16.00
CA THR A 490 31.87 19.76 -16.75
C THR A 490 32.17 18.56 -15.85
N VAL A 491 32.05 17.35 -16.38
CA VAL A 491 32.32 16.12 -15.60
C VAL A 491 33.77 16.05 -15.10
N ASN A 492 34.69 16.69 -15.81
CA ASN A 492 36.11 16.80 -15.43
C ASN A 492 36.35 17.54 -14.10
N SER A 493 35.34 18.27 -13.59
CA SER A 493 35.36 18.88 -12.25
C SER A 493 34.83 17.96 -11.15
N GLY A 494 34.45 16.73 -11.51
CA GLY A 494 33.87 15.73 -10.62
C GLY A 494 34.89 14.98 -9.77
N ALA A 495 34.38 14.03 -8.98
CA ALA A 495 35.22 13.13 -8.20
C ALA A 495 35.95 12.17 -9.14
N LYS A 496 37.17 11.78 -8.79
CA LYS A 496 37.99 10.86 -9.57
C LYS A 496 37.99 9.49 -8.91
N LEU A 497 37.78 8.43 -9.70
CA LEU A 497 37.66 7.06 -9.22
C LEU A 497 38.98 6.27 -9.25
#